data_AF-A0A2W4SJN6-F1
#
_entry.id   AF-A0A2W4SJN6-F1
#
_cell.length_a   1.000
_cell.length_b   1.000
_cell.length_c   1.000
_cell.angle_alpha   90.00
_cell.angle_beta   90.00
_cell.angle_gamma   90.00
#
_symmetry.space_group_name_H-M   'P 1'
#
loop_
_entity.id
_entity.type
_entity.pdbx_description
1 polymer ?
#
loop_
_entity_poly.entity_id
_entity_poly.type
_entity_poly.pdbx_seq_one_letter_code
_entity_poly.pdbx_strand_id
1 'polypeptide(L)'
;MKESQLTVREKSIIAGLYLSKFDFDGLRYLGFNSFKEAFNVIGLALGVPEKSIHNYRDEFDPLFPNDRLGWHKRKIRDCCKVVYEEYKDVDMDTLSKILKKSLYKNPDIDMLIEQTTEVDFDLETSFAKRLITGQAAEKYFINKFPTIESFSGYSMENTTNLGCGFDFKLSSSAEYDFLALEVKGINDLHGSISLTQKEYSVAKILGVRYFLFVVKNFKESPMHDIYINPLKSDLSFTKNEHKITQVTWSSTI
;
A
#
# COMPACT_ATOMS: atom_id res chain seq x y z
N MET A 1 -5.08 -25.74 11.00
CA MET A 1 -3.75 -25.09 11.07
C MET A 1 -3.73 -24.15 12.25
N LYS A 2 -2.72 -24.19 13.11
CA LYS A 2 -2.51 -23.09 14.07
C LYS A 2 -2.18 -21.85 13.25
N GLU A 3 -2.99 -20.80 13.33
CA GLU A 3 -2.64 -19.47 12.82
C GLU A 3 -1.52 -18.89 13.71
N SER A 4 -0.28 -19.35 13.52
CA SER A 4 0.87 -18.54 13.91
C SER A 4 0.91 -17.36 12.95
N GLN A 5 0.90 -16.13 13.48
CA GLN A 5 1.08 -14.96 12.64
C GLN A 5 2.39 -15.08 11.84
N LEU A 6 2.28 -14.99 10.51
CA LEU A 6 3.42 -15.00 9.60
C LEU A 6 4.38 -13.86 9.95
N THR A 7 5.66 -14.18 10.08
CA THR A 7 6.73 -13.20 10.26
C THR A 7 6.88 -12.33 9.01
N VAL A 8 7.46 -11.13 9.13
CA VAL A 8 7.77 -10.26 7.99
C VAL A 8 8.62 -11.00 6.94
N ARG A 9 9.53 -11.89 7.38
CA ARG A 9 10.34 -12.72 6.48
C ARG A 9 9.48 -13.71 5.69
N GLU A 10 8.59 -14.44 6.36
CA GLU A 10 7.68 -15.39 5.69
C GLU A 10 6.76 -14.68 4.70
N LYS A 11 6.18 -13.54 5.09
CA LYS A 11 5.37 -12.69 4.19
C LYS A 11 6.15 -12.29 2.94
N SER A 12 7.40 -11.89 3.10
CA SER A 12 8.29 -11.52 1.99
C SER A 12 8.64 -12.71 1.09
N ILE A 13 8.85 -13.89 1.67
CA ILE A 13 9.09 -15.13 0.93
C ILE A 13 7.84 -15.52 0.14
N ILE A 14 6.65 -15.48 0.75
CA ILE A 14 5.36 -15.76 0.11
C ILE A 14 5.13 -14.81 -1.06
N ALA A 15 5.43 -13.51 -0.91
CA ALA A 15 5.33 -12.56 -2.01
C ALA A 15 6.26 -12.92 -3.19
N GLY A 16 7.50 -13.32 -2.91
CA GLY A 16 8.43 -13.81 -3.93
C GLY A 16 7.94 -15.09 -4.61
N LEU A 17 7.42 -16.05 -3.85
CA LEU A 17 6.85 -17.29 -4.38
C LEU A 17 5.65 -16.99 -5.28
N TYR A 18 4.74 -16.13 -4.83
CA TYR A 18 3.56 -15.72 -5.60
C TYR A 18 3.94 -15.11 -6.96
N LEU A 19 4.85 -14.13 -6.96
CA LEU A 19 5.30 -13.43 -8.17
C LEU A 19 6.13 -14.33 -9.10
N SER A 20 6.72 -15.40 -8.57
CA SER A 20 7.42 -16.40 -9.38
C SER A 20 6.45 -17.43 -9.96
N LYS A 21 5.55 -17.97 -9.14
CA LYS A 21 4.61 -19.03 -9.52
C LYS A 21 3.60 -18.58 -10.58
N PHE A 22 3.07 -17.37 -10.42
CA PHE A 22 1.99 -16.85 -11.27
C PHE A 22 2.44 -15.79 -12.26
N ASP A 23 3.72 -15.39 -12.20
CA ASP A 23 4.36 -14.44 -13.09
C ASP A 23 3.46 -13.23 -13.44
N PHE A 24 3.26 -12.94 -14.72
CA PHE A 24 2.47 -11.79 -15.18
C PHE A 24 0.98 -11.89 -14.82
N ASP A 25 0.43 -13.10 -14.70
CA ASP A 25 -0.98 -13.27 -14.34
C ASP A 25 -1.21 -12.88 -12.88
N GLY A 26 -0.34 -13.34 -11.97
CA GLY A 26 -0.39 -12.92 -10.57
C GLY A 26 -0.09 -11.43 -10.39
N LEU A 27 0.84 -10.89 -11.19
CA LEU A 27 1.14 -9.46 -11.20
C LEU A 27 -0.12 -8.63 -11.51
N ARG A 28 -0.85 -8.99 -12.58
CA ARG A 28 -2.09 -8.34 -13.00
C ARG A 28 -3.22 -8.57 -12.01
N TYR A 29 -3.30 -9.76 -11.42
CA TYR A 29 -4.29 -10.10 -10.40
C TYR A 29 -4.18 -9.20 -9.16
N LEU A 30 -2.97 -8.75 -8.81
CA LEU A 30 -2.74 -7.76 -7.74
C LEU A 30 -2.88 -6.29 -8.22
N GLY A 31 -3.16 -6.08 -9.51
CA GLY A 31 -3.31 -4.77 -10.12
C GLY A 31 -2.01 -4.06 -10.48
N PHE A 32 -0.85 -4.70 -10.39
CA PHE A 32 0.44 -4.07 -10.73
C PHE A 32 0.70 -4.12 -12.25
N ASN A 33 1.36 -3.09 -12.79
CA ASN A 33 1.70 -3.04 -14.21
C ASN A 33 3.11 -3.59 -14.49
N SER A 34 4.00 -3.55 -13.50
CA SER A 34 5.37 -4.05 -13.63
C SER A 34 5.84 -4.73 -12.35
N PHE A 35 6.77 -5.67 -12.48
CA PHE A 35 7.38 -6.29 -11.31
C PHE A 35 8.14 -5.29 -10.44
N LYS A 36 8.73 -4.26 -11.03
CA LYS A 36 9.39 -3.20 -10.28
C LYS A 36 8.39 -2.43 -9.40
N GLU A 37 7.21 -2.12 -9.92
CA GLU A 37 6.08 -1.57 -9.15
C GLU A 37 5.71 -2.50 -7.99
N ALA A 38 5.50 -3.79 -8.28
CA ALA A 38 5.14 -4.77 -7.26
C ALA A 38 6.21 -4.88 -6.15
N PHE A 39 7.49 -4.95 -6.50
CA PHE A 39 8.58 -5.05 -5.52
C PHE A 39 8.66 -3.81 -4.63
N ASN A 40 8.53 -2.62 -5.22
CA ASN A 40 8.57 -1.36 -4.48
C ASN A 40 7.38 -1.26 -3.53
N VAL A 41 6.16 -1.52 -4.02
CA VAL A 41 4.92 -1.39 -3.25
C VAL A 41 4.85 -2.45 -2.14
N ILE A 42 5.07 -3.73 -2.46
CA ILE A 42 5.06 -4.83 -1.47
C ILE A 42 6.19 -4.64 -0.45
N GLY A 43 7.39 -4.29 -0.91
CA GLY A 43 8.53 -4.05 -0.02
C GLY A 43 8.22 -2.95 0.99
N LEU A 44 7.74 -1.80 0.51
CA LEU A 44 7.34 -0.70 1.39
C LEU A 44 6.21 -1.10 2.34
N ALA A 45 5.14 -1.74 1.86
CA ALA A 45 4.02 -2.18 2.71
C ALA A 45 4.48 -3.13 3.84
N LEU A 46 5.41 -4.05 3.54
CA LEU A 46 5.98 -4.97 4.53
C LEU A 46 7.11 -4.36 5.37
N GLY A 47 7.58 -3.16 5.04
CA GLY A 47 8.72 -2.52 5.71
C GLY A 47 10.06 -3.19 5.43
N VAL A 48 10.24 -3.77 4.24
CA VAL A 48 11.49 -4.40 3.78
C VAL A 48 12.01 -3.75 2.49
N PRO A 49 13.31 -3.82 2.19
CA PRO A 49 13.82 -3.35 0.90
C PRO A 49 13.14 -4.10 -0.26
N GLU A 50 12.85 -3.40 -1.35
CA GLU A 50 12.26 -3.96 -2.58
C GLU A 50 13.12 -5.11 -3.13
N LYS A 51 14.45 -4.99 -2.97
CA LYS A 51 15.41 -6.00 -3.36
C LYS A 51 15.18 -7.33 -2.65
N SER A 52 14.60 -7.32 -1.46
CA SER A 52 14.23 -8.55 -0.73
C SER A 52 13.18 -9.32 -1.50
N ILE A 53 12.11 -8.66 -1.95
CA ILE A 53 11.02 -9.30 -2.71
C ILE A 53 11.54 -9.82 -4.05
N HIS A 54 12.33 -9.02 -4.77
CA HIS A 54 13.00 -9.43 -6.00
C HIS A 54 13.86 -10.69 -5.80
N ASN A 55 14.70 -10.69 -4.75
CA ASN A 55 15.56 -11.81 -4.40
C ASN A 55 14.76 -13.07 -4.04
N TYR A 56 13.63 -12.94 -3.35
CA TYR A 56 12.76 -14.08 -3.06
C TYR A 56 12.15 -14.64 -4.34
N ARG A 57 11.71 -13.80 -5.27
CA ARG A 57 11.26 -14.25 -6.59
C ARG A 57 12.36 -15.01 -7.35
N ASP A 58 13.57 -14.44 -7.43
CA ASP A 58 14.71 -15.08 -8.09
C ASP A 58 15.06 -16.45 -7.48
N GLU A 59 14.81 -16.65 -6.18
CA GLU A 59 14.98 -17.97 -5.53
C GLU A 59 14.01 -19.02 -6.07
N PHE A 60 12.78 -18.63 -6.40
CA PHE A 60 11.70 -19.55 -6.81
C PHE A 60 11.59 -19.72 -8.33
N ASP A 61 12.10 -18.76 -9.12
CA ASP A 61 12.03 -18.80 -10.58
C ASP A 61 12.49 -20.13 -11.20
N PRO A 62 13.58 -20.78 -10.74
CA PRO A 62 13.99 -22.09 -11.26
C PRO A 62 13.03 -23.26 -10.94
N LEU A 63 12.07 -23.06 -10.02
CA LEU A 63 11.19 -24.10 -9.50
C LEU A 63 9.79 -24.08 -10.14
N PHE A 64 9.54 -23.13 -11.04
CA PHE A 64 8.31 -22.95 -11.80
C PHE A 64 8.66 -22.82 -13.30
N PRO A 65 7.71 -23.04 -14.23
CA PRO A 65 7.97 -22.96 -15.66
C PRO A 65 8.08 -21.51 -16.16
N ASN A 66 9.08 -20.79 -15.67
CA ASN A 66 9.36 -19.39 -16.01
C ASN A 66 10.50 -19.26 -17.03
N ASP A 67 10.41 -18.25 -17.89
CA ASP A 67 11.52 -17.86 -18.77
C ASP A 67 12.70 -17.23 -17.99
N ARG A 68 12.40 -16.60 -16.84
CA ARG A 68 13.42 -16.06 -15.95
C ARG A 68 14.16 -17.21 -15.28
N LEU A 69 15.49 -17.21 -15.44
CA LEU A 69 16.34 -18.24 -14.82
C LEU A 69 16.48 -18.09 -13.31
N GLY A 70 16.33 -16.88 -12.75
CA GLY A 70 16.61 -16.59 -11.33
C GLY A 70 17.94 -17.18 -10.83
N TRP A 71 17.95 -17.60 -9.57
CA TRP A 71 19.09 -18.20 -8.89
C TRP A 71 19.26 -19.71 -9.15
N HIS A 72 19.25 -20.11 -10.43
CA HIS A 72 19.37 -21.51 -10.89
C HIS A 72 20.72 -22.21 -10.61
N LYS A 73 21.80 -21.46 -10.32
CA LYS A 73 23.15 -22.03 -10.10
C LYS A 73 23.46 -22.37 -8.64
N ARG A 74 22.46 -22.39 -7.77
CA ARG A 74 22.64 -22.72 -6.35
C ARG A 74 21.43 -23.46 -5.80
N LYS A 75 21.61 -24.15 -4.68
CA LYS A 75 20.51 -24.76 -3.93
C LYS A 75 19.60 -23.66 -3.37
N ILE A 76 18.30 -23.96 -3.33
CA ILE A 76 17.32 -23.15 -2.61
C ILE A 76 17.71 -23.01 -1.13
N ARG A 77 17.58 -21.80 -0.58
CA ARG A 77 17.78 -21.53 0.87
C ARG A 77 16.76 -22.30 1.70
N ASP A 78 17.16 -22.80 2.86
CA ASP A 78 16.30 -23.62 3.71
C ASP A 78 15.00 -22.90 4.12
N CYS A 79 15.07 -21.59 4.40
CA CYS A 79 13.89 -20.80 4.72
C CYS A 79 12.89 -20.69 3.56
N CYS A 80 13.39 -20.59 2.32
CA CYS A 80 12.55 -20.59 1.12
C CYS A 80 11.99 -21.98 0.82
N LYS A 81 12.77 -23.03 1.12
CA LYS A 81 12.31 -24.41 0.94
C LYS A 81 11.09 -24.73 1.79
N VAL A 82 11.06 -24.30 3.06
CA VAL A 82 9.89 -24.49 3.94
C VAL A 82 8.63 -23.87 3.32
N VAL A 83 8.70 -22.61 2.90
CA VAL A 83 7.56 -21.92 2.28
C VAL A 83 7.20 -22.54 0.91
N TYR A 84 8.19 -22.99 0.14
CA TYR A 84 7.92 -23.68 -1.13
C TYR A 84 7.11 -24.95 -0.91
N GLU A 85 7.54 -25.85 -0.02
CA GLU A 85 6.82 -27.10 0.22
C GLU A 85 5.40 -26.88 0.75
N GLU A 86 5.18 -25.79 1.50
CA GLU A 86 3.87 -25.45 2.05
C GLU A 86 2.93 -24.82 1.01
N TYR A 87 3.43 -23.95 0.11
CA TYR A 87 2.58 -23.13 -0.77
C TYR A 87 2.69 -23.44 -2.26
N LYS A 88 3.60 -24.32 -2.71
CA LYS A 88 3.83 -24.59 -4.14
C LYS A 88 2.61 -25.10 -4.90
N ASP A 89 1.69 -25.79 -4.22
CA ASP A 89 0.48 -26.37 -4.82
C ASP A 89 -0.79 -25.53 -4.59
N VAL A 90 -0.68 -24.41 -3.84
CA VAL A 90 -1.82 -23.52 -3.53
C VAL A 90 -2.21 -22.68 -4.75
N ASP A 91 -3.48 -22.64 -5.10
CA ASP A 91 -3.98 -21.90 -6.27
C ASP A 91 -3.84 -20.37 -6.13
N MET A 92 -4.04 -19.66 -7.25
CA MET A 92 -3.84 -18.21 -7.34
C MET A 92 -4.79 -17.44 -6.41
N ASP A 93 -6.06 -17.81 -6.34
CA ASP A 93 -7.04 -17.09 -5.52
C ASP A 93 -6.71 -17.23 -4.04
N THR A 94 -6.45 -18.46 -3.59
CA THR A 94 -6.08 -18.75 -2.21
C THR A 94 -4.78 -18.05 -1.81
N LEU A 95 -3.73 -18.13 -2.64
CA LEU A 95 -2.45 -17.48 -2.31
C LEU A 95 -2.54 -15.95 -2.38
N SER A 96 -3.37 -15.40 -3.27
CA SER A 96 -3.65 -13.97 -3.34
C SER A 96 -4.32 -13.49 -2.06
N LYS A 97 -5.30 -14.23 -1.52
CA LYS A 97 -5.95 -13.90 -0.25
C LYS A 97 -4.97 -13.89 0.93
N ILE A 98 -4.06 -14.86 0.97
CA ILE A 98 -3.01 -14.92 2.00
C ILE A 98 -2.06 -13.72 1.89
N LEU A 99 -1.67 -13.36 0.66
CA LEU A 99 -0.80 -12.22 0.42
C LEU A 99 -1.51 -10.89 0.76
N LYS A 100 -2.75 -10.69 0.32
CA LYS A 100 -3.58 -9.52 0.66
C LYS A 100 -3.71 -9.35 2.17
N LYS A 101 -4.08 -10.42 2.91
CA LYS A 101 -4.09 -10.40 4.38
C LYS A 101 -2.75 -10.05 5.02
N SER A 102 -1.65 -10.36 4.35
CA SER A 102 -0.30 -10.03 4.83
C SER A 102 0.07 -8.57 4.60
N LEU A 103 -0.52 -7.94 3.58
CA LEU A 103 -0.25 -6.57 3.13
C LEU A 103 -1.23 -5.54 3.67
N TYR A 104 -2.45 -5.94 4.00
CA TYR A 104 -3.51 -5.05 4.48
C TYR A 104 -3.28 -4.62 5.93
N LYS A 105 -3.60 -3.36 6.22
CA LYS A 105 -3.43 -2.73 7.54
C LYS A 105 -4.45 -3.29 8.53
N ASN A 106 -5.68 -3.52 8.07
CA ASN A 106 -6.74 -4.16 8.84
C ASN A 106 -7.28 -5.37 8.06
N PRO A 107 -6.57 -6.51 8.02
CA PRO A 107 -6.85 -7.61 7.10
C PRO A 107 -8.30 -8.06 7.08
N ASP A 108 -8.94 -8.20 8.24
CA ASP A 108 -10.32 -8.67 8.31
C ASP A 108 -11.30 -7.64 7.74
N ILE A 109 -11.13 -6.35 8.09
CA ILE A 109 -12.00 -5.27 7.63
C ILE A 109 -11.80 -5.02 6.14
N ASP A 110 -10.54 -4.94 5.70
CA ASP A 110 -10.17 -4.64 4.32
C ASP A 110 -10.63 -5.75 3.36
N MET A 111 -10.49 -7.02 3.77
CA MET A 111 -11.02 -8.16 3.01
C MET A 111 -12.56 -8.15 2.95
N LEU A 112 -13.24 -7.79 4.04
CA LEU A 112 -14.70 -7.68 4.05
C LEU A 112 -15.18 -6.56 3.12
N ILE A 113 -14.52 -5.40 3.12
CA ILE A 113 -14.82 -4.30 2.19
C ILE A 113 -14.65 -4.80 0.75
N GLU A 114 -13.53 -5.45 0.44
CA GLU A 114 -13.28 -5.99 -0.90
C GLU A 114 -14.38 -6.97 -1.34
N GLN A 115 -14.83 -7.86 -0.46
CA GLN A 115 -15.90 -8.84 -0.76
C GLN A 115 -17.30 -8.26 -0.87
N THR A 116 -17.56 -7.13 -0.21
CA THR A 116 -18.89 -6.48 -0.18
C THR A 116 -19.03 -5.37 -1.20
N THR A 117 -17.94 -4.98 -1.85
CA THR A 117 -17.98 -4.02 -2.95
C THR A 117 -18.47 -4.77 -4.19
N GLU A 118 -19.76 -4.71 -4.51
CA GLU A 118 -20.33 -5.25 -5.76
C GLU A 118 -19.80 -4.44 -6.95
N VAL A 119 -18.63 -4.81 -7.47
CA VAL A 119 -18.02 -4.18 -8.64
C VAL A 119 -17.37 -5.22 -9.54
N ASP A 120 -17.20 -4.87 -10.82
CA ASP A 120 -16.49 -5.70 -11.81
C ASP A 120 -15.07 -6.06 -11.32
N PHE A 121 -14.51 -7.17 -11.79
CA PHE A 121 -13.19 -7.69 -11.41
C PHE A 121 -12.07 -6.65 -11.58
N ASP A 122 -12.13 -5.83 -12.65
CA ASP A 122 -11.18 -4.73 -12.88
C ASP A 122 -11.25 -3.63 -11.79
N LEU A 123 -12.41 -3.44 -11.15
CA LEU A 123 -12.59 -2.50 -10.06
C LEU A 123 -12.17 -3.09 -8.70
N GLU A 124 -12.34 -4.40 -8.49
CA GLU A 124 -11.82 -5.10 -7.30
C GLU A 124 -10.28 -5.09 -7.27
N THR A 125 -9.64 -5.45 -8.38
CA THR A 125 -8.17 -5.37 -8.51
C THR A 125 -7.65 -3.94 -8.36
N SER A 126 -8.39 -2.96 -8.87
CA SER A 126 -8.14 -1.53 -8.64
C SER A 126 -8.28 -1.12 -7.16
N PHE A 127 -9.21 -1.71 -6.42
CA PHE A 127 -9.35 -1.46 -4.98
C PHE A 127 -8.14 -2.00 -4.20
N ALA A 128 -7.81 -3.28 -4.38
CA ALA A 128 -6.66 -3.90 -3.73
C ALA A 128 -5.38 -3.10 -4.01
N LYS A 129 -5.16 -2.73 -5.28
CA LYS A 129 -4.04 -1.88 -5.69
C LYS A 129 -4.02 -0.55 -4.95
N ARG A 130 -5.13 0.19 -4.92
CA ARG A 130 -5.23 1.49 -4.25
C ARG A 130 -4.92 1.36 -2.77
N LEU A 131 -5.46 0.34 -2.11
CA LEU A 131 -5.27 0.10 -0.70
C LEU A 131 -3.81 -0.21 -0.35
N ILE A 132 -3.15 -1.09 -1.12
CA ILE A 132 -1.74 -1.43 -0.89
C ILE A 132 -0.83 -0.24 -1.21
N THR A 133 -1.13 0.51 -2.28
CA THR A 133 -0.36 1.71 -2.66
C THR A 133 -0.46 2.81 -1.60
N GLY A 134 -1.65 3.05 -1.05
CA GLY A 134 -1.85 3.98 0.06
C GLY A 134 -1.01 3.61 1.28
N GLN A 135 -1.04 2.34 1.68
CA GLN A 135 -0.23 1.83 2.80
C GLN A 135 1.27 1.92 2.54
N ALA A 136 1.71 1.63 1.30
CA ALA A 136 3.10 1.80 0.90
C ALA A 136 3.53 3.28 1.00
N ALA A 137 2.65 4.22 0.64
CA ALA A 137 2.91 5.65 0.77
C ALA A 137 2.99 6.09 2.24
N GLU A 138 2.06 5.65 3.11
CA GLU A 138 2.11 5.89 4.56
C GLU A 138 3.42 5.36 5.16
N LYS A 139 3.82 4.13 4.79
CA LYS A 139 5.04 3.52 5.32
C LYS A 139 6.30 4.23 4.82
N TYR A 140 6.30 4.65 3.55
CA TYR A 140 7.36 5.50 3.01
C TYR A 140 7.49 6.79 3.81
N PHE A 141 6.37 7.48 4.08
CA PHE A 141 6.37 8.69 4.90
C PHE A 141 6.93 8.43 6.30
N ILE A 142 6.44 7.41 7.01
CA ILE A 142 6.94 7.04 8.35
C ILE A 142 8.46 6.84 8.35
N ASN A 143 9.01 6.16 7.33
CA ASN A 143 10.44 5.92 7.23
C ASN A 143 11.24 7.19 6.90
N LYS A 144 10.66 8.13 6.15
CA LYS A 144 11.31 9.40 5.78
C LYS A 144 11.14 10.50 6.83
N PHE A 145 10.11 10.42 7.66
CA PHE A 145 9.76 11.42 8.67
C PHE A 145 10.97 11.95 9.46
N PRO A 146 11.86 11.11 10.02
CA PRO A 146 13.01 11.60 10.81
C PRO A 146 14.05 12.40 10.00
N THR A 147 13.99 12.34 8.67
CA THR A 147 14.96 12.97 7.76
C THR A 147 14.43 14.24 7.11
N ILE A 148 13.15 14.57 7.30
CA ILE A 148 12.52 15.75 6.70
C ILE A 148 12.74 16.95 7.62
N GLU A 149 13.54 17.91 7.16
CA GLU A 149 13.92 19.09 7.94
C GLU A 149 12.72 19.89 8.45
N SER A 150 11.68 20.07 7.61
CA SER A 150 10.45 20.79 7.97
C SER A 150 9.65 20.13 9.10
N PHE A 151 9.94 18.87 9.45
CA PHE A 151 9.29 18.14 10.54
C PHE A 151 10.24 17.89 11.73
N SER A 152 11.45 18.46 11.71
CA SER A 152 12.39 18.36 12.82
C SER A 152 11.77 18.92 14.10
N GLY A 153 11.85 18.15 15.20
CA GLY A 153 11.29 18.55 16.49
C GLY A 153 9.79 18.29 16.68
N TYR A 154 9.11 17.69 15.69
CA TYR A 154 7.75 17.17 15.85
C TYR A 154 7.75 15.68 16.20
N SER A 155 6.80 15.27 17.04
CA SER A 155 6.38 13.88 17.19
C SER A 155 5.17 13.61 16.31
N MET A 156 5.05 12.37 15.82
CA MET A 156 4.01 11.94 14.90
C MET A 156 3.06 10.97 15.58
N GLU A 157 1.76 11.22 15.44
CA GLU A 157 0.66 10.35 15.86
C GLU A 157 -0.13 9.90 14.61
N ASN A 158 -0.40 8.59 14.48
CA ASN A 158 -1.23 8.07 13.39
C ASN A 158 -2.72 8.24 13.73
N THR A 159 -3.46 8.94 12.86
CA THR A 159 -4.88 9.28 13.04
C THR A 159 -5.78 8.68 11.97
N THR A 160 -5.26 7.80 11.10
CA THR A 160 -6.01 7.19 9.97
C THR A 160 -7.35 6.61 10.43
N ASN A 161 -7.37 5.89 11.56
CA ASN A 161 -8.58 5.22 12.07
C ASN A 161 -9.56 6.16 12.80
N LEU A 162 -9.17 7.42 13.06
CA LEU A 162 -10.07 8.43 13.65
C LEU A 162 -10.96 9.08 12.59
N GLY A 163 -10.60 8.89 11.31
CA GLY A 163 -11.29 9.48 10.18
C GLY A 163 -11.31 11.00 10.25
N CYS A 164 -10.35 11.67 10.87
CA CYS A 164 -10.38 13.12 11.11
C CYS A 164 -10.11 13.99 9.86
N GLY A 165 -9.88 13.38 8.69
CA GLY A 165 -9.60 14.09 7.43
C GLY A 165 -8.11 14.34 7.17
N PHE A 166 -7.24 13.64 7.91
CA PHE A 166 -5.80 13.53 7.66
C PHE A 166 -5.25 12.24 8.31
N ASP A 167 -4.15 11.72 7.79
CA ASP A 167 -3.53 10.46 8.24
C ASP A 167 -2.66 10.59 9.49
N PHE A 168 -1.96 11.71 9.66
CA PHE A 168 -1.03 11.92 10.78
C PHE A 168 -1.18 13.30 11.41
N LYS A 169 -1.12 13.33 12.73
CA LYS A 169 -0.99 14.55 13.52
C LYS A 169 0.46 14.73 13.95
N LEU A 170 1.04 15.89 13.65
CA LEU A 170 2.39 16.26 14.08
C LEU A 170 2.29 17.29 15.20
N SER A 171 2.90 17.00 16.35
CA SER A 171 2.87 17.90 17.52
C SER A 171 4.30 18.22 17.97
N SER A 172 4.56 19.46 18.39
CA SER A 172 5.83 19.85 19.01
C SER A 172 5.58 20.36 20.41
N SER A 173 6.55 20.20 21.33
CA SER A 173 6.48 20.83 22.65
C SER A 173 6.73 22.34 22.59
N ALA A 174 7.34 22.83 21.51
CA ALA A 174 7.63 24.24 21.29
C ALA A 174 6.44 25.01 20.69
N GLU A 175 5.47 24.31 20.11
CA GLU A 175 4.31 24.90 19.44
C GLU A 175 3.01 24.46 20.10
N TYR A 176 2.07 25.39 20.25
CA TYR A 176 0.76 25.07 20.84
C TYR A 176 -0.17 24.36 19.83
N ASP A 177 -0.03 24.69 18.54
CA ASP A 177 -0.82 24.11 17.48
C ASP A 177 -0.14 22.88 16.87
N PHE A 178 -0.95 21.96 16.32
CA PHE A 178 -0.46 20.80 15.58
C PHE A 178 -0.50 21.04 14.06
N LEU A 179 0.30 20.26 13.33
CA LEU A 179 0.21 20.14 11.87
C LEU A 179 -0.57 18.87 11.51
N ALA A 180 -1.52 18.99 10.58
CA ALA A 180 -2.21 17.86 9.97
C ALA A 180 -1.45 17.44 8.72
N LEU A 181 -1.21 16.14 8.55
CA LEU A 181 -0.53 15.60 7.38
C LEU A 181 -1.35 14.49 6.76
N GLU A 182 -1.68 14.67 5.48
CA GLU A 182 -2.35 13.69 4.62
C GLU A 182 -1.34 13.08 3.66
N VAL A 183 -1.34 11.75 3.52
CA VAL A 183 -0.42 11.03 2.64
C VAL A 183 -1.17 10.51 1.41
N LYS A 184 -0.66 10.82 0.22
CA LYS A 184 -1.17 10.25 -1.05
C LYS A 184 -0.05 9.53 -1.80
N GLY A 185 -0.42 8.48 -2.52
CA GLY A 185 0.49 7.69 -3.36
C GLY A 185 0.07 7.73 -4.84
N ILE A 186 1.02 7.96 -5.74
CA ILE A 186 0.83 7.83 -7.19
C ILE A 186 1.94 6.98 -7.82
N ASN A 187 1.58 6.21 -8.85
CA ASN A 187 2.49 5.22 -9.44
C ASN A 187 3.57 5.83 -10.34
N ASP A 188 3.21 6.89 -11.06
CA ASP A 188 4.09 7.59 -12.00
C ASP A 188 4.67 8.87 -11.37
N LEU A 189 5.53 9.59 -12.11
CA LEU A 189 6.06 10.90 -11.69
C LEU A 189 4.97 11.97 -11.61
N HIS A 190 3.91 11.80 -12.40
CA HIS A 190 2.74 12.67 -12.46
C HIS A 190 1.48 11.82 -12.44
N GLY A 191 0.43 12.34 -11.83
CA GLY A 191 -0.85 11.64 -11.70
C GLY A 191 -1.86 12.47 -10.95
N SER A 192 -3.11 12.03 -10.97
CA SER A 192 -4.17 12.67 -10.21
C SER A 192 -4.10 12.27 -8.75
N ILE A 193 -4.24 13.25 -7.87
CA ILE A 193 -4.54 13.03 -6.45
C ILE A 193 -5.96 13.52 -6.17
N SER A 194 -6.66 12.85 -5.26
CA SER A 194 -8.01 13.23 -4.86
C SER A 194 -8.06 13.40 -3.36
N LEU A 195 -8.75 14.46 -2.92
CA LEU A 195 -9.14 14.61 -1.52
C LEU A 195 -10.60 14.19 -1.36
N THR A 196 -10.92 13.49 -0.27
CA THR A 196 -12.32 13.32 0.12
C THR A 196 -12.93 14.68 0.50
N GLN A 197 -14.26 14.77 0.52
CA GLN A 197 -14.94 15.99 0.97
C GLN A 197 -14.48 16.40 2.38
N LYS A 198 -14.20 15.42 3.25
CA LYS A 198 -13.71 15.67 4.60
C LYS A 198 -12.29 16.22 4.60
N GLU A 199 -11.36 15.56 3.92
CA GLU A 199 -9.98 16.03 3.74
C GLU A 199 -9.94 17.46 3.18
N TYR A 200 -10.70 17.73 2.11
CA TYR A 200 -10.77 19.06 1.51
C TYR A 200 -11.27 20.12 2.49
N SER A 201 -12.33 19.81 3.25
CA SER A 201 -12.91 20.73 4.23
C SER A 201 -11.94 21.02 5.39
N VAL A 202 -11.24 19.99 5.87
CA VAL A 202 -10.24 20.13 6.95
C VAL A 202 -9.02 20.90 6.45
N ALA A 203 -8.54 20.63 5.24
CA ALA A 203 -7.45 21.38 4.60
C ALA A 203 -7.79 22.87 4.47
N LYS A 204 -9.04 23.19 4.12
CA LYS A 204 -9.52 24.58 4.05
C LYS A 204 -9.50 25.28 5.41
N ILE A 205 -9.85 24.57 6.48
CA ILE A 205 -9.87 25.12 7.86
C ILE A 205 -8.44 25.30 8.39
N LEU A 206 -7.58 24.32 8.20
CA LEU A 206 -6.23 24.31 8.77
C LEU A 206 -5.22 25.13 7.95
N GLY A 207 -5.45 25.30 6.64
CA GLY A 207 -4.64 26.16 5.77
C GLY A 207 -3.16 25.79 5.81
N VAL A 208 -2.31 26.70 6.29
CA VAL A 208 -0.85 26.50 6.43
C VAL A 208 -0.46 25.39 7.41
N ARG A 209 -1.39 24.94 8.24
CA ARG A 209 -1.19 23.79 9.14
C ARG A 209 -1.60 22.45 8.51
N TYR A 210 -2.08 22.45 7.26
CA TYR A 210 -2.39 21.24 6.52
C TYR A 210 -1.33 20.96 5.47
N PHE A 211 -0.70 19.80 5.60
CA PHE A 211 0.35 19.31 4.72
C PHE A 211 -0.19 18.15 3.90
N LEU A 212 0.11 18.17 2.61
CA LEU A 212 -0.13 17.05 1.71
C LEU A 212 1.21 16.48 1.29
N PHE A 213 1.46 15.24 1.70
CA PHE A 213 2.67 14.48 1.42
C PHE A 213 2.39 13.51 0.28
N VAL A 214 2.98 13.75 -0.90
CA VAL A 214 2.69 12.95 -2.09
C VAL A 214 3.89 12.08 -2.42
N VAL A 215 3.74 10.77 -2.25
CA VAL A 215 4.72 9.76 -2.69
C VAL A 215 4.44 9.42 -4.15
N LYS A 216 5.47 9.51 -4.99
CA LYS A 216 5.38 9.37 -6.44
C LYS A 216 6.32 8.29 -6.94
N ASN A 217 6.11 7.86 -8.18
CA ASN A 217 7.07 7.04 -8.94
C ASN A 217 7.31 5.62 -8.37
N PHE A 218 6.26 4.98 -7.83
CA PHE A 218 6.35 3.57 -7.38
C PHE A 218 6.76 2.59 -8.47
N LYS A 219 6.55 2.90 -9.76
CA LYS A 219 7.00 2.04 -10.86
C LYS A 219 8.52 1.97 -11.03
N GLU A 220 9.23 2.96 -10.52
CA GLU A 220 10.69 3.08 -10.68
C GLU A 220 11.37 3.28 -9.31
N SER A 221 11.56 4.53 -8.89
CA SER A 221 12.20 4.88 -7.63
C SER A 221 11.29 5.83 -6.85
N PRO A 222 10.67 5.33 -5.74
CA PRO A 222 9.77 6.14 -4.93
C PRO A 222 10.45 7.40 -4.42
N MET A 223 9.80 8.54 -4.61
CA MET A 223 10.21 9.85 -4.12
C MET A 223 8.99 10.63 -3.63
N HIS A 224 9.18 11.84 -3.09
CA HIS A 224 8.07 12.60 -2.53
C HIS A 224 8.18 14.10 -2.77
N ASP A 225 7.02 14.74 -2.80
CA ASP A 225 6.85 16.18 -2.66
C ASP A 225 6.05 16.48 -1.38
N ILE A 226 6.23 17.69 -0.84
CA ILE A 226 5.48 18.20 0.29
C ILE A 226 4.79 19.50 -0.11
N TYR A 227 3.47 19.55 0.00
CA TYR A 227 2.68 20.74 -0.28
C TYR A 227 2.11 21.31 1.01
N ILE A 228 2.55 22.52 1.37
CA ILE A 228 2.01 23.28 2.50
C ILE A 228 0.78 24.05 2.02
N ASN A 229 -0.34 23.94 2.74
CA ASN A 229 -1.60 24.54 2.31
C ASN A 229 -1.96 24.15 0.87
N PRO A 230 -2.21 22.86 0.59
CA PRO A 230 -2.34 22.34 -0.78
C PRO A 230 -3.40 23.07 -1.61
N LEU A 231 -4.46 23.60 -0.97
CA LEU A 231 -5.53 24.34 -1.64
C LEU A 231 -5.11 25.74 -2.14
N LYS A 232 -3.94 26.24 -1.73
CA LYS A 232 -3.33 27.50 -2.21
C LYS A 232 -1.93 27.28 -2.82
N SER A 233 -1.61 26.04 -3.17
CA SER A 233 -0.37 25.68 -3.85
C SER A 233 -0.56 25.64 -5.37
N ASP A 234 0.43 25.14 -6.11
CA ASP A 234 0.35 24.93 -7.56
C ASP A 234 -0.61 23.78 -7.96
N LEU A 235 -1.24 23.11 -6.98
CA LEU A 235 -2.24 22.08 -7.21
C LEU A 235 -3.62 22.70 -7.50
N SER A 236 -4.23 22.27 -8.62
CA SER A 236 -5.59 22.65 -8.99
C SER A 236 -6.59 21.54 -8.63
N PHE A 237 -7.45 21.80 -7.65
CA PHE A 237 -8.51 20.88 -7.24
C PHE A 237 -9.83 21.23 -7.93
N THR A 238 -10.37 20.27 -8.69
CA THR A 238 -11.71 20.37 -9.29
C THR A 238 -12.71 19.53 -8.49
N LYS A 239 -13.87 20.11 -8.17
CA LYS A 239 -14.93 19.38 -7.48
C LYS A 239 -15.59 18.40 -8.45
N ASN A 240 -15.49 17.10 -8.15
CA ASN A 240 -16.19 16.04 -8.87
C ASN A 240 -17.25 15.44 -7.94
N GLU A 241 -18.49 15.34 -8.41
CA GLU A 241 -19.62 14.81 -7.65
C GLU A 241 -20.18 13.56 -8.33
N HIS A 242 -20.42 12.51 -7.53
CA HIS A 242 -21.00 11.27 -8.01
C HIS A 242 -22.29 10.98 -7.22
N LYS A 243 -23.35 10.58 -7.91
CA LYS A 243 -24.58 10.10 -7.27
C LYS A 243 -24.41 8.62 -6.94
N ILE A 244 -24.58 8.27 -5.67
CA ILE A 244 -24.54 6.89 -5.18
C ILE A 244 -25.99 6.45 -4.91
N THR A 245 -26.40 5.32 -5.49
CA THR A 245 -27.66 4.66 -5.13
C THR A 245 -27.46 3.91 -3.82
N GLN A 246 -28.18 4.31 -2.78
CA GLN A 246 -28.14 3.64 -1.48
C GLN A 246 -29.28 2.62 -1.39
N VAL A 247 -28.93 1.33 -1.22
CA VAL A 247 -29.89 0.28 -0.91
C VAL A 247 -29.93 0.09 0.61
N THR A 248 -31.13 0.10 1.18
CA THR A 248 -31.34 -0.06 2.62
C THR A 248 -32.24 -1.26 2.90
N TRP A 249 -31.85 -2.11 3.84
CA TRP A 249 -32.69 -3.16 4.40
C TRP A 249 -33.09 -2.76 5.81
N SER A 250 -34.38 -2.77 6.10
CA SER A 250 -34.93 -2.44 7.42
C SER A 250 -35.75 -3.61 7.95
N SER A 251 -35.61 -3.90 9.24
CA SER A 251 -36.50 -4.81 9.98
C SER A 251 -37.12 -4.06 11.15
N THR A 252 -38.31 -4.46 11.55
CA THR A 252 -38.93 -4.05 12.81
C THR A 252 -38.55 -5.07 13.88
N ILE A 253 -38.27 -4.61 15.11
CA ILE A 253 -38.00 -5.46 16.28
C ILE A 253 -39.30 -5.59 17.08
#